data_AF-A0A2T2S3T9-F1
#
_entry.id   AF-A0A2T2S3T9-F1
#
_cell.length_a   1.000
_cell.length_b   1.000
_cell.length_c   1.000
_cell.angle_alpha   90.00
_cell.angle_beta   90.00
_cell.angle_gamma   90.00
#
_symmetry.space_group_name_H-M   'P 1'
#
loop_
_entity.id
_entity.type
_entity.pdbx_description
1 polymer ?
#
loop_
_entity_poly.entity_id
_entity_poly.type
_entity_poly.pdbx_seq_one_letter_code
_entity_poly.pdbx_strand_id
1 'polypeptide(L)'
;MATEFQMEVMDQEDAERELGASGGRGRTSQYEPIAQKWSEIDDDEAIVLSDLEKNDIQNLRNLLYRRFGKETVIVRSAQQEDDSYKAVVRAREDDEYLRN
;
A
#
# COMPACT_ATOMS: atom_id res chain seq x y z
N MET A 1 -30.58 -3.23 8.37
CA MET A 1 -30.05 -4.06 9.46
C MET A 1 -28.83 -3.34 10.00
N ALA A 2 -28.74 -3.11 11.32
CA ALA A 2 -27.57 -2.49 11.93
C ALA A 2 -26.43 -3.51 11.94
N THR A 3 -25.24 -3.12 11.51
CA THR A 3 -24.06 -3.99 11.61
C THR A 3 -23.66 -4.07 13.09
N GLU A 4 -23.87 -5.22 13.71
CA GLU A 4 -23.38 -5.52 15.05
C GLU A 4 -21.93 -5.98 14.95
N PHE A 5 -21.02 -5.21 15.56
CA PHE A 5 -19.61 -5.58 15.66
C PHE A 5 -19.39 -6.29 16.99
N GLN A 6 -18.69 -7.43 16.97
CA GLN A 6 -18.14 -8.03 18.18
C GLN A 6 -16.90 -7.22 18.58
N MET A 7 -16.93 -6.64 19.77
CA MET A 7 -15.87 -5.77 20.30
C MET A 7 -15.42 -6.32 21.66
N GLU A 8 -14.12 -6.49 21.82
CA GLU A 8 -13.47 -6.90 23.06
C GLU A 8 -12.45 -5.85 23.48
N VAL A 9 -12.37 -5.55 24.78
CA VAL A 9 -11.39 -4.62 25.35
C VAL A 9 -10.36 -5.43 26.13
N MET A 10 -9.11 -5.32 25.72
CA MET A 10 -7.95 -6.00 26.35
C MET A 10 -6.76 -5.04 26.41
N ASP A 11 -5.71 -5.42 27.14
CA ASP A 11 -4.48 -4.65 27.26
C ASP A 11 -3.77 -4.51 25.91
N GLN A 12 -3.12 -3.35 25.70
CA GLN A 12 -2.49 -3.01 24.42
C GLN A 12 -1.50 -4.09 23.95
N GLU A 13 -0.68 -4.61 24.86
CA GLU A 13 0.32 -5.62 24.53
C GLU A 13 -0.33 -6.95 24.10
N ASP A 14 -1.43 -7.34 24.75
CA ASP A 14 -2.17 -8.55 24.40
C ASP A 14 -2.95 -8.36 23.09
N ALA A 15 -3.51 -7.16 22.85
CA ALA A 15 -4.16 -6.82 21.58
C ALA A 15 -3.17 -6.87 20.39
N GLU A 16 -1.98 -6.28 20.55
CA GLU A 16 -0.91 -6.34 19.54
C GLU A 16 -0.38 -7.76 19.35
N ARG A 17 -0.33 -8.57 20.42
CA ARG A 17 0.05 -9.99 20.37
C ARG A 17 -0.99 -10.84 19.65
N GLU A 18 -2.28 -10.66 19.92
CA GLU A 18 -3.39 -11.30 19.22
C GLU A 18 -3.41 -10.89 17.74
N LEU A 19 -3.17 -9.62 17.44
CA LEU A 19 -3.00 -9.12 16.07
C LEU A 19 -1.74 -9.68 15.40
N GLY A 20 -0.65 -9.89 16.13
CA GLY A 20 0.57 -10.52 15.62
C GLY A 20 0.48 -12.04 15.48
N ALA A 21 -0.42 -12.69 16.24
CA ALA A 21 -0.68 -14.13 16.20
C ALA A 21 -1.68 -14.50 15.10
N SER A 22 -2.68 -13.64 14.84
CA SER A 22 -3.68 -13.80 13.78
C SER A 22 -3.30 -13.10 12.47
N GLY A 23 -2.57 -11.99 12.56
CA GLY A 23 -2.09 -11.17 11.44
C GLY A 23 -0.73 -11.63 10.94
N GLY A 24 -0.72 -12.77 10.25
CA GLY A 24 0.26 -13.12 9.22
C GLY A 24 1.71 -12.65 9.47
N ARG A 25 2.31 -13.05 10.59
CA ARG A 25 3.76 -13.00 10.81
C ARG A 25 4.44 -13.88 9.76
N GLY A 26 4.71 -13.33 8.57
CA GLY A 26 5.46 -14.01 7.51
C GLY A 26 4.84 -14.01 6.11
N ARG A 27 3.69 -13.37 5.85
CA ARG A 27 3.27 -13.13 4.46
C ARG A 27 3.98 -11.89 3.93
N THR A 28 5.20 -12.10 3.43
CA THR A 28 5.83 -11.15 2.53
C THR A 28 4.82 -10.80 1.44
N SER A 29 4.46 -9.51 1.35
CA SER A 29 3.51 -9.05 0.35
C SER A 29 3.94 -9.50 -1.04
N GLN A 30 3.01 -9.90 -1.90
CA GLN A 30 3.35 -10.17 -3.31
C GLN A 30 3.96 -8.94 -4.01
N TYR A 31 3.71 -7.75 -3.47
CA TYR A 31 4.26 -6.49 -3.96
C TYR A 31 5.60 -6.10 -3.29
N GLU A 32 6.17 -6.95 -2.45
CA GLU A 32 7.48 -6.71 -1.81
C GLU A 32 8.60 -6.40 -2.83
N PRO A 33 8.68 -7.06 -4.01
CA PRO A 33 9.68 -6.69 -5.02
C PRO A 33 9.57 -5.23 -5.48
N ILE A 34 8.37 -4.65 -5.48
CA ILE A 34 8.17 -3.23 -5.82
C ILE A 34 8.73 -2.33 -4.71
N ALA A 35 8.52 -2.70 -3.44
CA ALA A 35 9.08 -1.96 -2.32
C ALA A 35 10.61 -2.03 -2.28
N GLN A 36 11.19 -3.19 -2.60
CA GLN A 36 12.64 -3.33 -2.73
C GLN A 36 13.17 -2.49 -3.90
N LYS A 37 12.52 -2.57 -5.06
CA LYS A 37 12.93 -1.77 -6.21
C LYS A 37 12.83 -0.28 -5.95
N TRP A 38 11.81 0.18 -5.23
CA TRP A 38 11.66 1.56 -4.81
C TRP A 38 12.85 2.04 -3.96
N SER A 39 13.37 1.20 -3.06
CA SER A 39 14.53 1.55 -2.24
C SER A 39 15.87 1.59 -2.98
N GLU A 40 15.89 1.16 -4.25
CA GLU A 40 17.10 1.10 -5.08
C GLU A 40 17.17 2.21 -6.14
N ILE A 41 16.07 2.90 -6.41
CA ILE A 41 15.99 3.92 -7.46
C ILE A 41 16.15 5.33 -6.88
N ASP A 42 16.61 6.26 -7.72
CA ASP A 42 16.80 7.66 -7.33
C ASP A 42 15.47 8.46 -7.37
N ASP A 43 15.45 9.64 -6.75
CA ASP A 43 14.24 10.47 -6.62
C ASP A 43 13.68 10.96 -7.98
N ASP A 44 14.50 11.01 -9.03
CA ASP A 44 14.10 11.38 -10.40
C ASP A 44 13.64 10.19 -11.25
N GLU A 45 13.70 8.97 -10.71
CA GLU A 45 13.27 7.74 -11.37
C GLU A 45 11.83 7.34 -10.98
N ALA A 46 11.22 6.49 -11.80
CA ALA A 46 9.86 6.00 -11.57
C ALA A 46 9.69 4.53 -11.98
N ILE A 47 8.88 3.80 -11.23
CA ILE A 47 8.49 2.43 -11.53
C ILE A 47 7.12 2.46 -12.21
N VAL A 48 7.03 1.91 -13.42
CA VAL A 48 5.78 1.76 -14.16
C VAL A 48 5.32 0.31 -14.06
N LEU A 49 4.05 0.13 -13.67
CA LEU A 49 3.39 -1.16 -13.54
C LEU A 49 2.17 -1.19 -14.48
N SER A 50 1.92 -2.33 -15.11
CA SER A 50 0.78 -2.57 -16.01
C SER A 50 -0.02 -3.78 -15.56
N ASP A 51 -1.19 -3.97 -16.20
CA ASP A 51 -2.02 -5.17 -16.04
C ASP A 51 -2.48 -5.40 -14.60
N LEU A 52 -2.66 -4.31 -13.85
CA LEU A 52 -3.05 -4.34 -12.45
C LEU A 52 -4.57 -4.37 -12.29
N GLU A 53 -5.05 -5.06 -11.27
CA GLU A 53 -6.41 -4.95 -10.81
C GLU A 53 -6.58 -3.76 -9.85
N LYS A 54 -7.82 -3.30 -9.67
CA LYS A 54 -8.13 -2.22 -8.72
C LYS A 54 -7.64 -2.52 -7.29
N ASN A 55 -7.68 -3.79 -6.87
CA ASN A 55 -7.21 -4.21 -5.56
C ASN A 55 -5.67 -4.14 -5.44
N ASP A 56 -4.95 -4.38 -6.54
CA ASP A 56 -3.49 -4.25 -6.56
C ASP A 56 -3.07 -2.81 -6.25
N ILE A 57 -3.78 -1.83 -6.80
CA ILE A 57 -3.53 -0.41 -6.53
C ILE A 57 -3.65 -0.08 -5.03
N GLN A 58 -4.68 -0.61 -4.37
CA GLN A 58 -4.87 -0.38 -2.94
C GLN A 58 -3.78 -1.07 -2.11
N ASN A 59 -3.43 -2.31 -2.45
CA ASN A 59 -2.39 -3.05 -1.75
C ASN A 59 -0.99 -2.42 -1.93
N LEU A 60 -0.68 -1.93 -3.14
CA LEU A 60 0.55 -1.20 -3.43
C LEU A 60 0.65 0.07 -2.58
N ARG A 61 -0.41 0.89 -2.54
CA ARG A 61 -0.46 2.09 -1.69
C ARG A 61 -0.26 1.75 -0.22
N ASN A 62 -0.99 0.76 0.30
CA ASN A 62 -0.90 0.35 1.68
C ASN A 62 0.50 -0.12 2.06
N LEU A 63 1.16 -0.90 1.20
CA LEU A 63 2.52 -1.37 1.41
C LEU A 63 3.51 -0.20 1.42
N LEU A 64 3.52 0.61 0.36
CA LEU A 64 4.50 1.66 0.16
C LEU A 64 4.35 2.77 1.19
N TYR A 65 3.12 3.20 1.50
CA TYR A 65 2.89 4.24 2.50
C TYR A 65 3.21 3.78 3.92
N ARG A 66 2.99 2.49 4.24
CA ARG A 66 3.40 1.95 5.55
C ARG A 66 4.91 1.91 5.71
N ARG A 67 5.65 1.62 4.63
CA ARG A 67 7.09 1.38 4.70
C ARG A 67 7.92 2.65 4.52
N PHE A 68 7.49 3.55 3.65
CA PHE A 68 8.27 4.72 3.25
C PHE A 68 7.61 6.05 3.62
N GLY A 69 6.32 6.04 4.00
CA GLY A 69 5.55 7.25 4.26
C GLY A 69 4.90 7.83 3.01
N LYS A 70 3.72 8.42 3.15
CA LYS A 70 2.96 9.03 2.04
C LYS A 70 3.54 10.38 1.59
N GLU A 71 4.48 10.90 2.36
CA GLU A 71 5.25 12.11 2.12
C GLU A 71 6.45 11.87 1.19
N THR A 72 6.94 10.63 1.07
CA THR A 72 8.12 10.30 0.25
C THR A 72 7.73 9.70 -1.10
N VAL A 73 6.73 8.82 -1.11
CA VAL A 73 6.34 8.05 -2.30
C VAL A 73 4.89 8.34 -2.68
N ILE A 74 4.63 8.40 -3.97
CA ILE A 74 3.27 8.53 -4.51
C ILE A 74 2.96 7.43 -5.51
N VAL A 75 1.74 6.91 -5.45
CA VAL A 75 1.22 5.93 -6.42
C VAL A 75 0.07 6.55 -7.21
N ARG A 76 0.37 6.94 -8.46
CA ARG A 76 -0.63 7.39 -9.44
C ARG A 76 -1.10 6.21 -10.26
N SER A 77 -2.38 6.16 -10.59
CA SER A 77 -2.91 5.09 -11.43
C SER A 77 -3.99 5.61 -12.38
N ALA A 78 -4.17 4.89 -13.48
CA ALA A 78 -5.21 5.14 -14.46
C ALA A 78 -5.77 3.81 -14.98
N GLN A 79 -7.11 3.72 -15.04
CA GLN A 79 -7.78 2.60 -15.68
C GLN A 79 -7.55 2.67 -17.20
N GLN A 80 -7.31 1.51 -17.80
CA GLN A 80 -7.12 1.30 -19.24
C GLN A 80 -8.45 0.86 -19.89
N GLU A 81 -8.45 0.73 -21.22
CA GLU A 81 -9.66 0.35 -21.98
C GLU A 81 -10.14 -1.09 -21.67
N ASP A 82 -9.26 -1.97 -21.20
CA ASP A 82 -9.51 -3.38 -20.91
C ASP A 82 -9.84 -3.64 -19.42
N ASP A 83 -10.26 -2.61 -18.69
CA ASP A 83 -10.52 -2.61 -17.24
C ASP A 83 -9.29 -2.89 -16.34
N SER A 84 -8.10 -3.07 -16.92
CA SER A 84 -6.85 -3.10 -16.18
C SER A 84 -6.43 -1.71 -15.72
N TYR A 85 -5.47 -1.63 -14.82
CA TYR A 85 -4.86 -0.39 -14.35
C TYR A 85 -3.38 -0.36 -14.70
N LYS A 86 -2.91 0.82 -15.11
CA LYS A 86 -1.50 1.17 -15.04
C LYS A 86 -1.24 1.99 -13.80
N ALA A 87 -0.09 1.79 -13.18
CA ALA A 87 0.37 2.58 -12.05
C ALA A 87 1.78 3.10 -12.26
N VAL A 88 2.04 4.29 -11.71
CA VAL A 88 3.35 4.90 -11.62
C VAL A 88 3.66 5.12 -10.15
N VAL A 89 4.79 4.56 -9.69
CA VAL A 89 5.37 4.80 -8.36
C VAL A 89 6.58 5.69 -8.55
N ARG A 90 6.61 6.84 -7.87
CA ARG A 90 7.69 7.82 -7.96
C ARG A 90 7.85 8.60 -6.67
N ALA A 91 8.93 9.37 -6.56
CA ALA A 91 9.09 10.33 -5.48
C ALA A 91 7.96 11.36 -5.54
N ARG A 92 7.47 11.73 -4.37
CA ARG A 92 6.49 12.80 -4.25
C ARG A 92 7.19 14.15 -4.39
N GLU A 93 6.63 15.00 -5.23
CA GLU A 93 7.08 16.40 -5.34
C GLU A 93 6.33 17.27 -4.32
N ASP A 94 6.99 18.34 -3.86
CA ASP A 94 6.37 19.35 -3.00
C ASP A 94 5.06 19.86 -3.65
N ASP A 95 4.04 20.12 -2.82
CA ASP A 95 2.69 20.57 -3.21
C ASP A 95 1.77 19.56 -3.93
N GLU A 96 2.14 18.28 -4.10
CA GLU A 96 1.20 17.29 -4.64
C GLU A 96 0.06 16.96 -3.65
N TYR A 97 -1.19 17.29 -4.01
CA TYR A 97 -2.37 16.92 -3.21
C TYR A 97 -2.58 15.41 -3.13
N LEU A 98 -2.79 14.91 -1.91
CA LEU A 98 -3.30 13.56 -1.65
C LEU A 98 -4.77 13.52 -2.10
N ARG A 99 -5.06 12.80 -3.19
CA ARG A 99 -6.45 12.46 -3.52
C ARG A 99 -6.88 11.30 -2.63
N ASN A 100 -7.85 11.57 -1.76
CA ASN A 100 -8.56 10.56 -0.95
C ASN A 100 -9.28 9.55 -1.85
#